data_AF-A0A966DIZ2-F1
#
_entry.id   AF-A0A966DIZ2-F1
#
_cell.length_a   1.000
_cell.length_b   1.000
_cell.length_c   1.000
_cell.angle_alpha   90.00
_cell.angle_beta   90.00
_cell.angle_gamma   90.00
#
_symmetry.space_group_name_H-M   'P 1'
#
loop_
_entity.id
_entity.type
_entity.pdbx_description
1 polymer ?
#
loop_
_entity_poly.entity_id
_entity_poly.type
_entity_poly.pdbx_seq_one_letter_code
_entity_poly.pdbx_strand_id
1 'polypeptide(L)'
;SLENAYHTAIAMVKFAPWYAQFGQMEGSVFLYILLDLQREGLTAMASSLELEMKKRADHWQSLDYPFGSEMPWDSTGQEEVYMWTSYFGYADKAEVTLNAILAYMPTVPHWGYNGSARRYWDFVYGGKLARIERQLHHYGSGLNAIPVLSAYQKQPDDFYLLRVGHAGSMGPLANITEDGFGPAAFHSYPSTLEIDGYAGDYGSGFYGYAVNASTYICQHPEFGWIAFSGNITQEGEWIRTEITTAGKNRLFIAPLALGLEAVSGKINQVDINPDCGLIVLQLEGKTLLDLSFPDDQMIDLPVGIVKNERGYFEITPEKGETTSIAFKIRRK
;
A
#
# COMPACT_ATOMS: atom_id res chain seq x y z
N SER A 1 -2.43 -19.97 -9.98
CA SER A 1 -3.62 -20.21 -9.14
C SER A 1 -3.29 -19.79 -7.71
N LEU A 2 -4.30 -19.50 -6.90
CA LEU A 2 -4.13 -19.14 -5.48
C LEU A 2 -3.51 -20.30 -4.66
N GLU A 3 -3.82 -21.54 -5.01
CA GLU A 3 -3.18 -22.74 -4.46
C GLU A 3 -1.66 -22.78 -4.67
N ASN A 4 -1.17 -22.41 -5.86
CA ASN A 4 0.28 -22.34 -6.11
C ASN A 4 0.94 -21.22 -5.30
N ALA A 5 0.26 -20.09 -5.11
CA ALA A 5 0.75 -19.00 -4.29
C ALA A 5 0.89 -19.44 -2.82
N TYR A 6 -0.12 -20.14 -2.29
CA TYR A 6 -0.06 -20.79 -0.97
C TYR A 6 1.12 -21.76 -0.85
N HIS A 7 1.26 -22.69 -1.78
CA HIS A 7 2.36 -23.67 -1.72
C HIS A 7 3.74 -23.02 -1.80
N THR A 8 3.86 -21.92 -2.56
CA THR A 8 5.10 -21.13 -2.64
C THR A 8 5.42 -20.45 -1.31
N ALA A 9 4.43 -19.83 -0.65
CA ALA A 9 4.61 -19.22 0.67
C ALA A 9 5.05 -20.25 1.73
N ILE A 10 4.43 -21.43 1.75
CA ILE A 10 4.79 -22.51 2.69
C ILE A 10 6.15 -23.13 2.35
N ALA A 11 6.53 -23.21 1.08
CA ALA A 11 7.80 -23.78 0.66
C ALA A 11 9.00 -23.04 1.27
N MET A 12 8.92 -21.71 1.39
CA MET A 12 9.95 -20.89 2.01
C MET A 12 10.20 -21.31 3.48
N VAL A 13 9.14 -21.46 4.27
CA VAL A 13 9.24 -21.93 5.67
C VAL A 13 9.76 -23.37 5.74
N LYS A 14 9.33 -24.23 4.82
CA LYS A 14 9.65 -25.67 4.83
C LYS A 14 11.08 -25.97 4.40
N PHE A 15 11.58 -25.32 3.36
CA PHE A 15 12.84 -25.67 2.71
C PHE A 15 13.98 -24.71 3.04
N ALA A 16 13.68 -23.50 3.52
CA ALA A 16 14.65 -22.49 3.90
C ALA A 16 14.40 -21.94 5.33
N PRO A 17 14.24 -22.79 6.36
CA PRO A 17 13.82 -22.35 7.70
C PRO A 17 14.78 -21.35 8.34
N TRP A 18 16.07 -21.39 7.99
CA TRP A 18 17.05 -20.42 8.47
C TRP A 18 16.81 -19.01 7.95
N TYR A 19 16.40 -18.86 6.69
CA TYR A 19 16.06 -17.55 6.13
C TYR A 19 14.66 -17.12 6.55
N ALA A 20 13.77 -18.09 6.74
CA ALA A 20 12.39 -17.86 7.15
C ALA A 20 12.21 -17.29 8.57
N GLN A 21 13.28 -17.06 9.33
CA GLN A 21 13.19 -16.33 10.60
C GLN A 21 13.16 -14.81 10.40
N PHE A 22 13.67 -14.31 9.27
CA PHE A 22 13.70 -12.89 8.92
C PHE A 22 12.46 -12.49 8.12
N GLY A 23 12.11 -11.21 8.20
CA GLY A 23 11.22 -10.59 7.21
C GLY A 23 11.85 -10.69 5.83
N GLN A 24 11.04 -10.98 4.83
CA GLN A 24 11.43 -11.16 3.44
C GLN A 24 11.04 -9.93 2.63
N MET A 25 11.83 -9.65 1.60
CA MET A 25 11.48 -8.69 0.56
C MET A 25 10.14 -9.08 -0.06
N GLU A 26 9.22 -8.13 -0.18
CA GLU A 26 7.86 -8.34 -0.71
C GLU A 26 7.00 -9.27 0.18
N GLY A 27 7.46 -9.61 1.39
CA GLY A 27 6.81 -10.59 2.26
C GLY A 27 5.41 -10.17 2.75
N SER A 28 5.03 -8.90 2.59
CA SER A 28 3.64 -8.45 2.74
C SER A 28 2.65 -9.23 1.85
N VAL A 29 3.12 -9.80 0.73
CA VAL A 29 2.29 -10.61 -0.18
C VAL A 29 1.71 -11.84 0.51
N PHE A 30 2.39 -12.40 1.52
CA PHE A 30 1.89 -13.58 2.23
C PHE A 30 0.59 -13.29 2.98
N LEU A 31 0.45 -12.06 3.51
CA LEU A 31 -0.80 -11.63 4.14
C LEU A 31 -1.91 -11.46 3.08
N TYR A 32 -1.60 -10.89 1.91
CA TYR A 32 -2.59 -10.76 0.83
C TYR A 32 -3.08 -12.13 0.33
N ILE A 33 -2.17 -13.10 0.21
CA ILE A 33 -2.52 -14.49 -0.11
C ILE A 33 -3.43 -15.10 0.97
N LEU A 34 -3.13 -14.87 2.26
CA LEU A 34 -4.00 -15.34 3.34
C LEU A 34 -5.42 -14.77 3.23
N LEU A 35 -5.54 -13.46 3.03
CA LEU A 35 -6.84 -12.79 2.90
C LEU A 35 -7.62 -13.30 1.69
N ASP A 36 -6.95 -13.52 0.56
CA ASP A 36 -7.57 -14.13 -0.62
C ASP A 36 -8.00 -15.58 -0.36
N LEU A 37 -7.18 -16.40 0.30
CA LEU A 37 -7.56 -17.78 0.66
C LEU A 37 -8.81 -17.82 1.54
N GLN A 38 -8.88 -16.93 2.53
CA GLN A 38 -10.05 -16.79 3.41
C GLN A 38 -11.28 -16.38 2.60
N ARG A 39 -11.13 -15.42 1.69
CA ARG A 39 -12.22 -14.89 0.86
C ARG A 39 -12.74 -15.92 -0.15
N GLU A 40 -11.87 -16.76 -0.71
CA GLU A 40 -12.24 -17.85 -1.61
C GLU A 40 -12.77 -19.10 -0.88
N GLY A 41 -12.86 -19.08 0.45
CA GLY A 41 -13.33 -20.22 1.23
C GLY A 41 -12.34 -21.40 1.28
N LEU A 42 -11.07 -21.19 0.92
CA LEU A 42 -10.00 -22.19 0.99
C LEU A 42 -9.44 -22.32 2.42
N THR A 43 -10.35 -22.59 3.35
CA THR A 43 -10.15 -22.49 4.81
C THR A 43 -9.00 -23.34 5.35
N ALA A 44 -8.78 -24.55 4.81
CA ALA A 44 -7.68 -25.42 5.24
C ALA A 44 -6.31 -24.82 4.89
N MET A 45 -6.16 -24.28 3.68
CA MET A 45 -4.92 -23.61 3.24
C MET A 45 -4.72 -22.30 4.00
N ALA A 46 -5.78 -21.51 4.17
CA ALA A 46 -5.75 -20.27 4.97
C ALA A 46 -5.26 -20.54 6.40
N SER A 47 -5.88 -21.50 7.10
CA SER A 47 -5.55 -21.85 8.49
C SER A 47 -4.10 -22.33 8.61
N SER A 48 -3.62 -23.11 7.64
CA SER A 48 -2.24 -23.59 7.60
C SER A 48 -1.23 -22.46 7.40
N LEU A 49 -1.49 -21.55 6.44
CA LEU A 49 -0.63 -20.39 6.20
C LEU A 49 -0.60 -19.45 7.41
N GLU A 50 -1.76 -19.11 7.95
CA GLU A 50 -1.89 -18.25 9.12
C GLU A 50 -1.12 -18.82 10.32
N LEU A 51 -1.20 -20.14 10.56
CA LEU A 51 -0.47 -20.80 11.64
C LEU A 51 1.06 -20.69 11.46
N GLU A 52 1.58 -20.88 10.24
CA GLU A 52 3.02 -20.75 9.99
C GLU A 52 3.50 -19.29 10.10
N MET A 53 2.70 -18.34 9.60
CA MET A 53 3.02 -16.91 9.71
C MET A 53 2.92 -16.42 11.16
N LYS A 54 2.01 -16.98 11.95
CA LYS A 54 1.91 -16.71 13.39
C LYS A 54 3.18 -17.12 14.14
N LYS A 55 3.79 -18.26 13.80
CA LYS A 55 5.08 -18.66 14.41
C LYS A 55 6.20 -17.65 14.10
N ARG A 56 6.25 -17.12 12.87
CA ARG A 56 7.20 -16.06 12.49
C ARG A 56 6.94 -14.78 13.27
N ALA A 57 5.68 -14.36 13.37
CA ALA A 57 5.29 -13.19 14.16
C ALA A 57 5.61 -13.37 15.66
N ASP A 58 5.42 -14.56 16.23
CA ASP A 58 5.77 -14.87 17.62
C ASP A 58 7.28 -14.79 17.85
N HIS A 59 8.07 -15.23 16.88
CA HIS A 59 9.52 -15.05 16.92
C HIS A 59 9.88 -13.57 16.90
N TRP A 60 9.33 -12.77 15.98
CA TRP A 60 9.56 -11.33 15.92
C TRP A 60 9.11 -10.60 17.20
N GLN A 61 8.02 -11.05 17.82
CA GLN A 61 7.56 -10.54 19.11
C GLN A 61 8.61 -10.72 20.21
N SER A 62 9.39 -11.80 20.16
CA SER A 62 10.43 -12.07 21.15
C SER A 62 11.70 -11.23 20.97
N LEU A 63 11.87 -10.56 19.82
CA LEU A 63 13.07 -9.77 19.50
C LEU A 63 12.86 -8.30 19.87
N ASP A 64 13.90 -7.63 20.40
CA ASP A 64 13.85 -6.18 20.62
C ASP A 64 13.69 -5.42 19.30
N TYR A 65 14.39 -5.88 18.26
CA TYR A 65 14.41 -5.28 16.92
C TYR A 65 14.21 -6.37 15.84
N PRO A 66 12.96 -6.64 15.41
CA PRO A 66 12.62 -7.78 14.54
C PRO A 66 12.91 -7.57 13.05
N PHE A 67 13.78 -6.63 12.70
CA PHE A 67 14.04 -6.22 11.32
C PHE A 67 15.49 -6.46 10.87
N GLY A 68 16.23 -7.30 11.59
CA GLY A 68 17.52 -7.78 11.09
C GLY A 68 17.37 -8.65 9.85
N SER A 69 18.45 -8.75 9.07
CA SER A 69 18.59 -9.74 7.99
C SER A 69 19.93 -10.47 8.13
N GLU A 70 20.36 -11.16 7.08
CA GLU A 70 21.70 -11.74 6.95
C GLU A 70 22.82 -10.68 6.99
N MET A 71 22.50 -9.39 6.80
CA MET A 71 23.44 -8.28 6.76
C MET A 71 23.17 -7.26 7.90
N PRO A 72 24.22 -6.67 8.51
CA PRO A 72 24.05 -5.62 9.52
C PRO A 72 23.38 -4.36 8.95
N TRP A 73 22.45 -3.77 9.71
CA TRP A 73 21.69 -2.54 9.34
C TRP A 73 20.86 -2.65 8.06
N ASP A 74 20.49 -3.85 7.67
CA ASP A 74 19.57 -4.06 6.56
C ASP A 74 18.11 -3.76 6.95
N SER A 75 17.29 -3.36 5.97
CA SER A 75 15.88 -2.98 6.11
C SER A 75 14.97 -3.72 5.13
N THR A 76 15.44 -4.82 4.53
CA THR A 76 14.82 -5.56 3.42
C THR A 76 13.41 -6.09 3.68
N GLY A 77 13.06 -6.50 4.90
CA GLY A 77 11.78 -7.17 5.20
C GLY A 77 10.90 -6.48 6.23
N GLN A 78 11.08 -5.18 6.45
CA GLN A 78 10.35 -4.43 7.48
C GLN A 78 8.85 -4.33 7.20
N GLU A 79 8.45 -4.29 5.93
CA GLU A 79 7.06 -4.32 5.52
C GLU A 79 6.37 -5.62 5.93
N GLU A 80 7.01 -6.78 5.77
CA GLU A 80 6.43 -8.06 6.19
C GLU A 80 6.26 -8.08 7.72
N VAL A 81 7.32 -7.71 8.45
CA VAL A 81 7.32 -7.71 9.91
C VAL A 81 6.21 -6.80 10.44
N TYR A 82 6.08 -5.58 9.90
CA TYR A 82 5.01 -4.66 10.25
C TYR A 82 3.64 -5.27 9.96
N MET A 83 3.41 -5.77 8.75
CA MET A 83 2.07 -6.21 8.33
C MET A 83 1.57 -7.38 9.19
N TRP A 84 2.43 -8.36 9.50
CA TRP A 84 2.04 -9.50 10.35
C TRP A 84 1.91 -9.15 11.83
N THR A 85 2.81 -8.35 12.38
CA THR A 85 2.71 -7.92 13.79
C THR A 85 1.46 -7.06 14.00
N SER A 86 1.16 -6.18 13.04
CA SER A 86 -0.11 -5.44 12.96
C SER A 86 -1.33 -6.37 12.85
N TYR A 87 -1.28 -7.41 12.02
CA TYR A 87 -2.37 -8.37 11.83
C TYR A 87 -2.68 -9.17 13.10
N PHE A 88 -1.65 -9.65 13.81
CA PHE A 88 -1.81 -10.46 15.03
C PHE A 88 -1.95 -9.63 16.32
N GLY A 89 -2.01 -8.30 16.24
CA GLY A 89 -2.23 -7.42 17.40
C GLY A 89 -0.98 -7.15 18.25
N TYR A 90 0.20 -7.36 17.69
CA TYR A 90 1.51 -7.06 18.30
C TYR A 90 1.88 -5.60 18.09
N ALA A 91 1.12 -4.72 18.74
CA ALA A 91 1.18 -3.27 18.54
C ALA A 91 2.58 -2.69 18.81
N ASP A 92 3.29 -3.18 19.83
CA ASP A 92 4.64 -2.73 20.17
C ASP A 92 5.64 -3.00 19.03
N LYS A 93 5.55 -4.15 18.36
CA LYS A 93 6.43 -4.48 17.24
C LYS A 93 6.06 -3.78 15.95
N ALA A 94 4.76 -3.61 15.69
CA ALA A 94 4.31 -2.79 14.58
C ALA A 94 4.82 -1.34 14.74
N GLU A 95 4.71 -0.77 15.94
CA GLU A 95 5.17 0.58 16.25
C GLU A 95 6.70 0.72 16.15
N VAL A 96 7.48 -0.18 16.76
CA VAL A 96 8.95 -0.15 16.65
C VAL A 96 9.41 -0.26 15.19
N THR A 97 8.75 -1.11 14.39
CA THR A 97 9.09 -1.28 12.97
C THR A 97 8.75 -0.01 12.17
N LEU A 98 7.58 0.58 12.40
CA LEU A 98 7.19 1.85 11.76
C LEU A 98 8.16 2.98 12.13
N ASN A 99 8.50 3.12 13.40
CA ASN A 99 9.44 4.14 13.87
C ASN A 99 10.83 3.96 13.27
N ALA A 100 11.30 2.72 13.10
CA ALA A 100 12.55 2.43 12.40
C ALA A 100 12.51 2.93 10.95
N ILE A 101 11.42 2.65 10.21
CA ILE A 101 11.20 3.14 8.84
C ILE A 101 11.25 4.67 8.79
N LEU A 102 10.47 5.34 9.64
CA LEU A 102 10.37 6.80 9.68
C LEU A 102 11.70 7.46 10.04
N ALA A 103 12.58 6.80 10.79
CA ALA A 103 13.89 7.32 11.13
C ALA A 103 14.80 7.51 9.90
N TYR A 104 14.58 6.77 8.81
CA TYR A 104 15.41 6.84 7.61
C TYR A 104 14.65 7.24 6.34
N MET A 105 13.33 7.37 6.38
CA MET A 105 12.48 7.77 5.26
C MET A 105 11.94 9.20 5.47
N PRO A 106 12.52 10.23 4.82
CA PRO A 106 12.31 11.61 5.25
C PRO A 106 11.20 12.32 4.46
N THR A 107 10.61 13.37 5.04
CA THR A 107 9.81 14.37 4.30
C THR A 107 10.69 15.54 3.86
N VAL A 108 11.00 15.64 2.58
CA VAL A 108 11.85 16.70 2.01
C VAL A 108 11.16 17.26 0.77
N PRO A 109 11.10 18.59 0.55
CA PRO A 109 10.51 19.16 -0.66
C PRO A 109 11.44 18.99 -1.88
N HIS A 110 11.80 17.75 -2.20
CA HIS A 110 12.64 17.38 -3.34
C HIS A 110 12.22 16.01 -3.87
N TRP A 111 12.00 15.91 -5.18
CA TRP A 111 11.47 14.71 -5.83
C TRP A 111 12.22 13.44 -5.40
N GLY A 112 13.55 13.44 -5.45
CA GLY A 112 14.38 12.27 -5.17
C GLY A 112 14.66 11.98 -3.69
N TYR A 113 14.35 12.90 -2.77
CA TYR A 113 14.61 12.71 -1.33
C TYR A 113 13.32 12.49 -0.53
N ASN A 114 12.18 13.05 -0.97
CA ASN A 114 10.91 12.89 -0.28
C ASN A 114 10.47 11.43 -0.28
N GLY A 115 10.25 10.81 0.88
CA GLY A 115 9.87 9.40 0.97
C GLY A 115 10.95 8.42 0.48
N SER A 116 12.15 8.89 0.13
CA SER A 116 13.25 8.03 -0.30
C SER A 116 13.90 7.39 0.92
N ALA A 117 13.67 6.09 1.10
CA ALA A 117 14.35 5.28 2.09
C ALA A 117 15.86 5.37 1.90
N ARG A 118 16.60 5.76 2.94
CA ARG A 118 18.07 5.85 2.89
C ARG A 118 18.69 4.48 2.67
N ARG A 119 19.30 4.27 1.50
CA ARG A 119 20.08 3.07 1.15
C ARG A 119 21.34 3.45 0.40
N TYR A 120 22.40 2.66 0.57
CA TYR A 120 23.75 3.06 0.15
C TYR A 120 24.55 2.01 -0.63
N TRP A 121 24.24 0.73 -0.52
CA TRP A 121 25.16 -0.33 -0.95
C TRP A 121 24.65 -1.18 -2.12
N ASP A 122 23.36 -1.16 -2.46
CA ASP A 122 22.80 -2.12 -3.42
C ASP A 122 23.35 -1.95 -4.84
N PHE A 123 23.84 -0.75 -5.21
CA PHE A 123 24.59 -0.57 -6.47
C PHE A 123 25.83 -1.47 -6.58
N VAL A 124 26.46 -1.86 -5.47
CA VAL A 124 27.60 -2.79 -5.48
C VAL A 124 27.21 -4.18 -5.99
N TYR A 125 25.94 -4.58 -5.80
CA TYR A 125 25.44 -5.92 -6.14
C TYR A 125 24.55 -5.93 -7.38
N GLY A 126 23.69 -4.92 -7.54
CA GLY A 126 22.65 -4.87 -8.56
C GLY A 126 22.74 -3.70 -9.53
N GLY A 127 23.67 -2.76 -9.33
CA GLY A 127 23.85 -1.59 -10.18
C GLY A 127 24.82 -1.83 -11.34
N LYS A 128 24.61 -1.13 -12.45
CA LYS A 128 25.59 -1.06 -13.54
C LYS A 128 26.82 -0.27 -13.13
N LEU A 129 26.64 0.82 -12.38
CA LEU A 129 27.73 1.60 -11.80
C LEU A 129 27.92 1.22 -10.33
N ALA A 130 28.77 0.21 -10.10
CA ALA A 130 29.03 -0.31 -8.76
C ALA A 130 29.79 0.68 -7.87
N ARG A 131 29.14 1.17 -6.80
CA ARG A 131 29.74 2.01 -5.75
C ARG A 131 28.83 2.14 -4.53
N ILE A 132 29.40 2.59 -3.41
CA ILE A 132 28.62 3.02 -2.25
C ILE A 132 28.18 4.47 -2.47
N GLU A 133 26.87 4.70 -2.49
CA GLU A 133 26.25 5.98 -2.79
C GLU A 133 24.79 5.96 -2.35
N ARG A 134 24.25 7.11 -1.91
CA ARG A 134 22.81 7.19 -1.64
C ARG A 134 22.01 6.90 -2.93
N GLN A 135 21.10 5.94 -2.83
CA GLN A 135 20.23 5.54 -3.92
C GLN A 135 18.90 6.29 -3.82
N LEU A 136 18.57 7.13 -4.81
CA LEU A 136 17.27 7.83 -4.79
C LEU A 136 16.19 6.90 -5.35
N HIS A 137 15.14 6.71 -4.56
CA HIS A 137 13.99 5.84 -4.88
C HIS A 137 14.35 4.40 -5.29
N HIS A 138 15.31 3.80 -4.57
CA HIS A 138 15.54 2.35 -4.58
C HIS A 138 14.32 1.58 -4.03
N TYR A 139 14.25 0.26 -4.25
CA TYR A 139 13.06 -0.58 -3.96
C TYR A 139 12.52 -0.40 -2.54
N GLY A 140 13.41 -0.18 -1.57
CA GLY A 140 13.04 -0.03 -0.16
C GLY A 140 12.04 1.10 0.06
N SER A 141 12.07 2.16 -0.76
CA SER A 141 11.13 3.28 -0.63
C SER A 141 9.68 2.83 -0.91
N GLY A 142 9.49 2.02 -1.96
CA GLY A 142 8.18 1.46 -2.32
C GLY A 142 7.70 0.43 -1.30
N LEU A 143 8.57 -0.47 -0.85
CA LEU A 143 8.21 -1.48 0.16
C LEU A 143 7.88 -0.84 1.51
N ASN A 144 8.69 0.10 1.98
CA ASN A 144 8.47 0.76 3.26
C ASN A 144 7.28 1.74 3.24
N ALA A 145 6.78 2.13 2.06
CA ALA A 145 5.53 2.87 1.97
C ALA A 145 4.29 2.04 2.36
N ILE A 146 4.33 0.71 2.22
CA ILE A 146 3.25 -0.21 2.61
C ILE A 146 2.90 -0.04 4.10
N PRO A 147 3.83 -0.24 5.06
CA PRO A 147 3.53 -0.10 6.47
C PRO A 147 3.17 1.34 6.86
N VAL A 148 3.80 2.34 6.25
CA VAL A 148 3.52 3.76 6.56
C VAL A 148 2.10 4.15 6.15
N LEU A 149 1.66 3.77 4.94
CA LEU A 149 0.30 4.06 4.48
C LEU A 149 -0.74 3.17 5.19
N SER A 150 -0.39 1.93 5.55
CA SER A 150 -1.23 1.10 6.42
C SER A 150 -1.43 1.73 7.81
N ALA A 151 -0.37 2.31 8.39
CA ALA A 151 -0.45 3.05 9.65
C ALA A 151 -1.32 4.30 9.51
N TYR A 152 -1.15 5.06 8.43
CA TYR A 152 -1.98 6.23 8.13
C TYR A 152 -3.47 5.89 8.03
N GLN A 153 -3.84 4.79 7.37
CA GLN A 153 -5.25 4.40 7.28
C GLN A 153 -5.88 4.08 8.65
N LYS A 154 -5.07 3.65 9.63
CA LYS A 154 -5.50 3.46 11.03
C LYS A 154 -5.48 4.76 11.85
N GLN A 155 -4.69 5.74 11.44
CA GLN A 155 -4.49 7.04 12.10
C GLN A 155 -4.63 8.18 11.08
N PRO A 156 -5.84 8.39 10.51
CA PRO A 156 -6.03 9.28 9.36
C PRO A 156 -5.76 10.77 9.65
N ASP A 157 -5.64 11.15 10.92
CA ASP A 157 -5.28 12.51 11.33
C ASP A 157 -3.77 12.77 11.28
N ASP A 158 -2.94 11.73 11.16
CA ASP A 158 -1.48 11.88 11.05
C ASP A 158 -1.07 12.20 9.61
N PHE A 159 -1.12 13.49 9.30
CA PHE A 159 -0.72 14.01 7.99
C PHE A 159 0.76 13.73 7.65
N TYR A 160 1.62 13.52 8.65
CA TYR A 160 3.03 13.19 8.41
C TYR A 160 3.18 11.80 7.79
N LEU A 161 2.44 10.80 8.29
CA LEU A 161 2.42 9.45 7.71
C LEU A 161 1.95 9.48 6.25
N LEU A 162 0.90 10.25 5.93
CA LEU A 162 0.44 10.40 4.55
C LEU A 162 1.54 10.95 3.65
N ARG A 163 2.22 12.03 4.08
CA ARG A 163 3.28 12.67 3.29
C ARG A 163 4.46 11.74 3.03
N VAL A 164 4.92 11.03 4.06
CA VAL A 164 6.06 10.10 3.95
C VAL A 164 5.68 8.91 3.09
N GLY A 165 4.57 8.25 3.41
CA GLY A 165 4.16 7.01 2.78
C GLY A 165 3.77 7.20 1.32
N HIS A 166 3.01 8.25 1.00
CA HIS A 166 2.65 8.54 -0.39
C HIS A 166 3.89 8.84 -1.24
N ALA A 167 4.82 9.67 -0.73
CA ALA A 167 6.05 9.99 -1.44
C ALA A 167 6.91 8.74 -1.71
N GLY A 168 7.04 7.85 -0.72
CA GLY A 168 7.76 6.58 -0.89
C GLY A 168 7.09 5.67 -1.91
N SER A 169 5.75 5.63 -1.91
CA SER A 169 4.97 4.86 -2.90
C SER A 169 5.14 5.40 -4.32
N MET A 170 5.29 6.71 -4.50
CA MET A 170 5.50 7.34 -5.82
C MET A 170 6.95 7.23 -6.31
N GLY A 171 7.90 6.94 -5.42
CA GLY A 171 9.33 6.83 -5.74
C GLY A 171 9.65 5.92 -6.94
N PRO A 172 9.15 4.66 -6.97
CA PRO A 172 9.34 3.76 -8.11
C PRO A 172 8.90 4.37 -9.44
N LEU A 173 7.79 5.13 -9.47
CA LEU A 173 7.31 5.78 -10.68
C LEU A 173 8.20 6.95 -11.12
N ALA A 174 8.79 7.68 -10.16
CA ALA A 174 9.64 8.82 -10.46
C ALA A 174 10.95 8.43 -11.19
N ASN A 175 11.35 7.17 -11.09
CA ASN A 175 12.53 6.63 -11.78
C ASN A 175 12.23 6.02 -13.16
N ILE A 176 10.95 5.80 -13.51
CA ILE A 176 10.59 5.24 -14.82
C ILE A 176 10.93 6.25 -15.91
N THR A 177 11.70 5.82 -16.91
CA THR A 177 12.04 6.63 -18.08
C THR A 177 10.86 6.75 -19.05
N GLU A 178 10.91 7.73 -19.95
CA GLU A 178 9.86 7.93 -20.96
C GLU A 178 9.64 6.71 -21.88
N ASP A 179 10.68 5.92 -22.13
CA ASP A 179 10.61 4.67 -22.90
C ASP A 179 10.23 3.43 -22.06
N GLY A 180 9.95 3.62 -20.76
CA GLY A 180 9.41 2.60 -19.87
C GLY A 180 10.45 1.74 -19.13
N PHE A 181 11.72 2.15 -19.12
CA PHE A 181 12.77 1.47 -18.36
C PHE A 181 12.68 1.83 -16.86
N GLY A 182 12.66 0.80 -16.00
CA GLY A 182 12.71 0.94 -14.55
C GLY A 182 14.11 0.64 -14.03
N PRO A 183 14.94 1.66 -13.71
CA PRO A 183 16.30 1.46 -13.20
C PRO A 183 16.27 1.01 -11.73
N ALA A 184 17.33 0.34 -11.28
CA ALA A 184 17.47 -0.12 -9.89
C ALA A 184 17.30 1.05 -8.89
N ALA A 185 17.93 2.18 -9.19
CA ALA A 185 17.73 3.46 -8.52
C ALA A 185 18.33 4.61 -9.36
N PHE A 186 18.21 5.84 -8.85
CA PHE A 186 18.89 7.01 -9.41
C PHE A 186 20.15 7.36 -8.59
N HIS A 187 21.27 7.61 -9.27
CA HIS A 187 22.56 7.99 -8.68
C HIS A 187 22.52 9.42 -8.15
N SER A 188 22.68 9.60 -6.83
CA SER A 188 22.57 10.90 -6.15
C SER A 188 23.80 11.81 -6.22
N TYR A 189 24.98 11.30 -6.58
CA TYR A 189 26.21 12.08 -6.61
C TYR A 189 26.10 13.18 -7.66
N PRO A 190 26.43 14.44 -7.31
CA PRO A 190 26.37 15.57 -8.24
C PRO A 190 27.15 15.39 -9.53
N SER A 191 28.22 14.59 -9.50
CA SER A 191 29.04 14.27 -10.68
C SER A 191 28.41 13.26 -11.63
N THR A 192 27.32 12.60 -11.23
CA THR A 192 26.67 11.53 -11.99
C THR A 192 25.23 11.90 -12.33
N LEU A 193 24.36 12.09 -11.32
CA LEU A 193 22.96 12.50 -11.49
C LEU A 193 22.24 11.82 -12.67
N GLU A 194 22.31 10.49 -12.72
CA GLU A 194 21.72 9.67 -13.78
C GLU A 194 21.01 8.46 -13.20
N ILE A 195 20.08 7.90 -13.97
CA ILE A 195 19.48 6.59 -13.69
C ILE A 195 20.54 5.49 -13.82
N ASP A 196 20.52 4.50 -12.93
CA ASP A 196 21.39 3.33 -13.12
C ASP A 196 21.03 2.59 -14.42
N GLY A 197 22.02 2.02 -15.09
CA GLY A 197 21.80 1.37 -16.39
C GLY A 197 21.26 -0.06 -16.30
N TYR A 198 21.04 -0.61 -15.10
CA TYR A 198 20.37 -1.88 -14.87
C TYR A 198 19.07 -1.69 -14.10
N ALA A 199 18.10 -2.58 -14.35
CA ALA A 199 16.86 -2.61 -13.59
C ALA A 199 17.08 -3.19 -12.19
N GLY A 200 18.05 -4.08 -12.02
CA GLY A 200 18.36 -4.69 -10.72
C GLY A 200 17.11 -5.26 -10.03
N ASP A 201 16.85 -4.75 -8.83
CA ASP A 201 15.75 -5.08 -7.92
C ASP A 201 14.56 -4.09 -8.01
N TYR A 202 14.49 -3.27 -9.06
CA TYR A 202 13.42 -2.29 -9.31
C TYR A 202 12.01 -2.89 -9.15
N GLY A 203 11.82 -4.14 -9.58
CA GLY A 203 10.53 -4.83 -9.54
C GLY A 203 9.88 -4.83 -8.15
N SER A 204 10.68 -4.97 -7.09
CA SER A 204 10.18 -4.98 -5.70
C SER A 204 9.71 -3.60 -5.26
N GLY A 205 10.35 -2.54 -5.74
CA GLY A 205 9.87 -1.18 -5.53
C GLY A 205 8.54 -0.95 -6.23
N PHE A 206 8.44 -1.37 -7.49
CA PHE A 206 7.21 -1.28 -8.26
C PHE A 206 6.07 -2.12 -7.67
N TYR A 207 6.37 -3.30 -7.10
CA TYR A 207 5.41 -4.08 -6.30
C TYR A 207 4.85 -3.22 -5.15
N GLY A 208 5.70 -2.53 -4.40
CA GLY A 208 5.29 -1.64 -3.32
C GLY A 208 4.31 -0.55 -3.76
N TYR A 209 4.51 0.03 -4.95
CA TYR A 209 3.51 0.91 -5.57
C TYR A 209 2.24 0.16 -5.96
N ALA A 210 2.36 -0.95 -6.70
CA ALA A 210 1.22 -1.68 -7.25
C ALA A 210 0.23 -2.17 -6.19
N VAL A 211 0.72 -2.63 -5.03
CA VAL A 211 -0.14 -3.15 -3.96
C VAL A 211 -0.68 -2.08 -3.02
N ASN A 212 -0.22 -0.83 -3.11
CA ASN A 212 -0.54 0.23 -2.16
C ASN A 212 -1.08 1.51 -2.81
N ALA A 213 -0.98 1.64 -4.14
CA ALA A 213 -1.45 2.79 -4.90
C ALA A 213 -2.92 3.06 -4.60
N SER A 214 -3.19 4.22 -3.99
CA SER A 214 -4.51 4.69 -3.61
C SER A 214 -4.58 6.20 -3.73
N THR A 215 -5.75 6.74 -4.07
CA THR A 215 -6.01 8.17 -3.95
C THR A 215 -6.40 8.49 -2.52
N TYR A 216 -5.71 9.43 -1.87
CA TYR A 216 -6.05 9.83 -0.50
C TYR A 216 -6.69 11.21 -0.50
N ILE A 217 -7.87 11.32 0.12
CA ILE A 217 -8.62 12.57 0.26
C ILE A 217 -8.60 12.95 1.73
N CYS A 218 -8.10 14.15 2.04
CA CYS A 218 -8.04 14.63 3.42
C CYS A 218 -8.39 16.12 3.53
N GLN A 219 -8.82 16.52 4.72
CA GLN A 219 -9.13 17.90 5.05
C GLN A 219 -8.02 18.44 5.95
N HIS A 220 -7.11 19.23 5.37
CA HIS A 220 -6.00 19.84 6.10
C HIS A 220 -6.46 21.13 6.79
N PRO A 221 -6.02 21.41 8.04
CA PRO A 221 -6.43 22.62 8.77
C PRO A 221 -6.04 23.93 8.07
N GLU A 222 -4.92 23.94 7.32
CA GLU A 222 -4.44 25.14 6.62
C GLU A 222 -4.80 25.18 5.13
N PHE A 223 -4.93 24.02 4.48
CA PHE A 223 -5.07 23.93 3.02
C PHE A 223 -6.50 23.56 2.59
N GLY A 224 -7.37 23.24 3.54
CA GLY A 224 -8.70 22.71 3.25
C GLY A 224 -8.61 21.31 2.63
N TRP A 225 -9.52 21.01 1.71
CA TRP A 225 -9.56 19.71 1.04
C TRP A 225 -8.39 19.54 0.07
N ILE A 226 -7.62 18.49 0.27
CA ILE A 226 -6.48 18.12 -0.58
C ILE A 226 -6.57 16.64 -0.98
N ALA A 227 -6.03 16.32 -2.15
CA ALA A 227 -5.92 14.95 -2.64
C ALA A 227 -4.46 14.59 -2.95
N PHE A 228 -4.08 13.37 -2.63
CA PHE A 228 -2.83 12.74 -3.06
C PHE A 228 -3.17 11.69 -4.12
N SER A 229 -2.48 11.73 -5.26
CA SER A 229 -2.83 10.96 -6.46
C SER A 229 -4.30 11.15 -6.91
N GLY A 230 -4.74 12.41 -6.93
CA GLY A 230 -6.04 12.80 -7.48
C GLY A 230 -6.10 14.31 -7.76
N ASN A 231 -7.05 14.73 -8.58
CA ASN A 231 -7.36 16.14 -8.79
C ASN A 231 -8.63 16.49 -8.01
N ILE A 232 -8.54 17.44 -7.09
CA ILE A 232 -9.65 17.79 -6.20
C ILE A 232 -10.19 19.19 -6.51
N THR A 233 -11.52 19.31 -6.57
CA THR A 233 -12.23 20.60 -6.69
C THR A 233 -13.36 20.67 -5.68
N GLN A 234 -13.58 21.87 -5.14
CA GLN A 234 -14.72 22.16 -4.26
C GLN A 234 -15.74 23.01 -5.02
N GLU A 235 -16.97 22.50 -5.12
CA GLU A 235 -18.09 23.14 -5.81
C GLU A 235 -19.33 23.18 -4.90
N GLY A 236 -19.55 24.33 -4.24
CA GLY A 236 -20.59 24.45 -3.23
C GLY A 236 -20.35 23.49 -2.06
N GLU A 237 -21.32 22.62 -1.80
CA GLU A 237 -21.27 21.59 -0.75
C GLU A 237 -20.55 20.31 -1.19
N TRP A 238 -20.09 20.23 -2.45
CA TRP A 238 -19.50 19.01 -2.99
C TRP A 238 -17.98 19.12 -3.11
N ILE A 239 -17.30 18.08 -2.65
CA ILE A 239 -15.86 17.85 -2.83
C ILE A 239 -15.70 16.77 -3.90
N ARG A 240 -15.28 17.15 -5.09
CA ARG A 240 -15.11 16.25 -6.24
C ARG A 240 -13.65 15.87 -6.39
N THR A 241 -13.37 14.59 -6.53
CA THR A 241 -12.00 14.09 -6.70
C THR A 241 -11.92 13.13 -7.88
N GLU A 242 -11.17 13.52 -8.91
CA GLU A 242 -10.76 12.64 -9.99
C GLU A 242 -9.63 11.73 -9.52
N ILE A 243 -9.74 10.43 -9.83
CA ILE A 243 -8.75 9.42 -9.46
C ILE A 243 -7.66 9.35 -10.53
N THR A 244 -6.40 9.61 -10.15
CA THR A 244 -5.25 9.65 -11.08
C THR A 244 -4.20 8.57 -10.83
N THR A 245 -4.41 7.68 -9.86
CA THR A 245 -3.56 6.50 -9.67
C THR A 245 -3.59 5.59 -10.90
N ALA A 246 -2.51 4.86 -11.14
CA ALA A 246 -2.40 3.96 -12.30
C ALA A 246 -3.48 2.86 -12.30
N GLY A 247 -3.82 2.33 -11.13
CA GLY A 247 -4.85 1.29 -10.98
C GLY A 247 -6.28 1.82 -11.11
N LYS A 248 -6.51 3.11 -10.83
CA LYS A 248 -7.84 3.74 -10.75
C LYS A 248 -8.86 2.88 -10.00
N ASN A 249 -8.46 2.21 -8.93
CA ASN A 249 -9.29 1.20 -8.28
C ASN A 249 -9.35 1.34 -6.76
N ARG A 250 -8.55 2.22 -6.15
CA ARG A 250 -8.53 2.40 -4.69
C ARG A 250 -8.52 3.86 -4.31
N LEU A 251 -9.29 4.19 -3.27
CA LEU A 251 -9.24 5.49 -2.64
C LEU A 251 -9.54 5.40 -1.14
N PHE A 252 -9.08 6.39 -0.39
CA PHE A 252 -9.29 6.50 1.05
C PHE A 252 -9.73 7.92 1.41
N ILE A 253 -10.88 8.02 2.09
CA ILE A 253 -11.47 9.28 2.57
C ILE A 253 -11.14 9.43 4.05
N ALA A 254 -10.10 10.20 4.35
CA ALA A 254 -9.51 10.28 5.69
C ALA A 254 -10.48 10.77 6.79
N PRO A 255 -11.30 11.82 6.57
CA PRO A 255 -12.24 12.29 7.60
C PRO A 255 -13.32 11.26 7.99
N LEU A 256 -13.53 10.23 7.15
CA LEU A 256 -14.48 9.15 7.40
C LEU A 256 -13.79 7.84 7.78
N ALA A 257 -12.45 7.78 7.74
CA ALA A 257 -11.68 6.54 7.79
C ALA A 257 -12.23 5.46 6.84
N LEU A 258 -12.66 5.87 5.65
CA LEU A 258 -13.33 5.01 4.67
C LEU A 258 -12.36 4.63 3.55
N GLY A 259 -12.04 3.34 3.44
CA GLY A 259 -11.36 2.76 2.29
C GLY A 259 -12.35 2.16 1.29
N LEU A 260 -12.07 2.36 0.01
CA LEU A 260 -12.80 1.73 -1.09
C LEU A 260 -11.83 1.05 -2.04
N GLU A 261 -12.17 -0.16 -2.46
CA GLU A 261 -11.41 -0.92 -3.44
C GLU A 261 -12.34 -1.56 -4.48
N ALA A 262 -12.14 -1.20 -5.75
CA ALA A 262 -12.72 -1.89 -6.89
C ALA A 262 -11.80 -3.06 -7.28
N VAL A 263 -12.15 -4.27 -6.85
CA VAL A 263 -11.42 -5.51 -7.18
C VAL A 263 -11.57 -5.86 -8.66
N SER A 264 -12.66 -5.39 -9.28
CA SER A 264 -12.81 -5.32 -10.72
C SER A 264 -13.41 -3.97 -11.10
N GLY A 265 -13.23 -3.56 -12.36
CA GLY A 265 -13.66 -2.23 -12.82
C GLY A 265 -12.70 -1.14 -12.39
N LYS A 266 -13.13 0.12 -12.55
CA LYS A 266 -12.36 1.30 -12.15
C LYS A 266 -13.26 2.32 -11.46
N ILE A 267 -12.67 3.11 -10.58
CA ILE A 267 -13.24 4.30 -9.96
C ILE A 267 -12.61 5.50 -10.67
N ASN A 268 -13.42 6.24 -11.42
CA ASN A 268 -12.97 7.42 -12.16
C ASN A 268 -13.02 8.68 -11.29
N GLN A 269 -14.06 8.80 -10.45
CA GLN A 269 -14.29 9.96 -9.61
C GLN A 269 -15.06 9.59 -8.36
N VAL A 270 -14.83 10.34 -7.27
CA VAL A 270 -15.64 10.33 -6.06
C VAL A 270 -16.07 11.75 -5.71
N ASP A 271 -17.36 11.94 -5.45
CA ASP A 271 -17.93 13.20 -4.97
C ASP A 271 -18.45 13.01 -3.56
N ILE A 272 -18.05 13.90 -2.65
CA ILE A 272 -18.38 13.82 -1.22
C ILE A 272 -19.14 15.09 -0.86
N ASN A 273 -20.32 14.94 -0.26
CA ASN A 273 -20.99 16.01 0.46
C ASN A 273 -20.77 15.80 1.97
N PRO A 274 -19.84 16.53 2.59
CA PRO A 274 -19.48 16.33 3.99
C PRO A 274 -20.60 16.72 4.96
N ASP A 275 -21.51 17.61 4.57
CA ASP A 275 -22.59 18.10 5.42
C ASP A 275 -23.65 17.01 5.69
N CYS A 276 -23.91 16.16 4.70
CA CYS A 276 -24.92 15.11 4.81
C CYS A 276 -24.37 13.68 4.72
N GLY A 277 -23.05 13.51 4.54
CA GLY A 277 -22.37 12.21 4.46
C GLY A 277 -22.68 11.42 3.18
N LEU A 278 -23.15 12.10 2.13
CA LEU A 278 -23.47 11.48 0.84
C LEU A 278 -22.20 11.36 0.00
N ILE A 279 -21.97 10.18 -0.56
CA ILE A 279 -20.85 9.86 -1.43
C ILE A 279 -21.40 9.36 -2.76
N VAL A 280 -20.89 9.90 -3.86
CA VAL A 280 -21.21 9.45 -5.22
C VAL A 280 -19.94 8.95 -5.90
N LEU A 281 -19.94 7.70 -6.36
CA LEU A 281 -18.84 7.13 -7.14
C LEU A 281 -19.22 7.10 -8.62
N GLN A 282 -18.26 7.48 -9.46
CA GLN A 282 -18.31 7.23 -10.90
C GLN A 282 -17.45 6.02 -11.22
N LEU A 283 -18.09 4.95 -11.66
CA LEU A 283 -17.49 3.65 -11.89
C LEU A 283 -17.47 3.30 -13.38
N GLU A 284 -16.44 2.57 -13.81
CA GLU A 284 -16.28 2.07 -15.17
C GLU A 284 -16.15 0.55 -15.18
N GLY A 285 -16.95 -0.10 -16.02
CA GLY A 285 -16.99 -1.55 -16.13
C GLY A 285 -17.71 -2.24 -14.98
N LYS A 286 -17.81 -3.56 -15.08
CA LYS A 286 -18.41 -4.39 -14.01
C LYS A 286 -17.55 -4.28 -12.75
N THR A 287 -18.12 -3.72 -11.69
CA THR A 287 -17.38 -3.39 -10.47
C THR A 287 -17.73 -4.36 -9.35
N LEU A 288 -16.70 -4.92 -8.72
CA LEU A 288 -16.78 -5.61 -7.44
C LEU A 288 -16.14 -4.69 -6.41
N LEU A 289 -16.97 -4.05 -5.58
CA LEU A 289 -16.54 -3.04 -4.63
C LEU A 289 -16.40 -3.65 -3.23
N ASP A 290 -15.24 -3.47 -2.62
CA ASP A 290 -14.99 -3.71 -1.21
C ASP A 290 -14.93 -2.37 -0.46
N LEU A 291 -15.43 -2.37 0.78
CA LEU A 291 -15.53 -1.20 1.64
C LEU A 291 -14.96 -1.53 3.01
N SER A 292 -14.01 -0.72 3.46
CA SER A 292 -13.43 -0.79 4.81
C SER A 292 -13.77 0.49 5.57
N PHE A 293 -14.37 0.36 6.74
CA PHE A 293 -14.79 1.48 7.58
C PHE A 293 -14.89 1.03 9.05
N PRO A 294 -14.81 1.97 10.00
CA PRO A 294 -14.94 1.67 11.43
C PRO A 294 -16.24 0.97 11.82
N ASP A 295 -16.18 0.12 12.85
CA ASP A 295 -17.33 -0.65 13.34
C ASP A 295 -18.49 0.21 13.86
N ASP A 296 -18.24 1.47 14.23
CA ASP A 296 -19.24 2.45 14.68
C ASP A 296 -19.95 3.16 13.51
N GLN A 297 -19.63 2.83 12.26
CA GLN A 297 -20.27 3.38 11.07
C GLN A 297 -21.21 2.36 10.39
N MET A 298 -22.16 2.89 9.62
CA MET A 298 -23.03 2.15 8.71
C MET A 298 -23.08 2.83 7.35
N ILE A 299 -23.22 2.01 6.31
CA ILE A 299 -23.34 2.45 4.93
C ILE A 299 -24.74 2.10 4.42
N ASP A 300 -25.49 3.13 4.03
CA ASP A 300 -26.77 2.99 3.34
C ASP A 300 -26.52 2.93 1.83
N LEU A 301 -26.48 1.72 1.28
CA LEU A 301 -26.39 1.50 -0.16
C LEU A 301 -27.78 1.58 -0.83
N PRO A 302 -27.84 1.91 -2.13
CA PRO A 302 -29.05 1.79 -2.94
C PRO A 302 -29.69 0.41 -2.87
N VAL A 303 -31.02 0.39 -2.96
CA VAL A 303 -31.81 -0.85 -3.03
C VAL A 303 -31.34 -1.67 -4.23
N GLY A 304 -31.01 -2.94 -4.00
CA GLY A 304 -30.57 -3.88 -5.04
C GLY A 304 -29.06 -4.10 -5.11
N ILE A 305 -28.25 -3.27 -4.46
CA ILE A 305 -26.81 -3.54 -4.30
C ILE A 305 -26.62 -4.45 -3.09
N VAL A 306 -26.22 -5.69 -3.36
CA VAL A 306 -25.99 -6.73 -2.33
C VAL A 306 -24.58 -7.28 -2.42
N LYS A 307 -24.10 -7.85 -1.32
CA LYS A 307 -22.83 -8.59 -1.31
C LYS A 307 -23.03 -9.93 -2.04
N ASN A 308 -22.06 -10.28 -2.89
CA ASN A 308 -21.98 -11.62 -3.48
C ASN A 308 -21.41 -12.63 -2.48
N GLU A 309 -21.26 -13.89 -2.91
CA GLU A 309 -20.74 -14.99 -2.07
C GLU A 309 -19.31 -14.73 -1.54
N ARG A 310 -18.54 -13.88 -2.22
CA ARG A 310 -17.19 -13.45 -1.83
C ARG A 310 -17.18 -12.19 -0.95
N GLY A 311 -18.34 -11.63 -0.63
CA GLY A 311 -18.48 -10.45 0.23
C GLY A 311 -18.37 -9.09 -0.46
N TYR A 312 -18.25 -9.05 -1.79
CA TYR A 312 -18.14 -7.80 -2.57
C TYR A 312 -19.51 -7.27 -2.99
N PHE A 313 -19.68 -5.96 -2.99
CA PHE A 313 -20.84 -5.31 -3.60
C PHE A 313 -20.71 -5.35 -5.12
N GLU A 314 -21.67 -6.00 -5.79
CA GLU A 314 -21.66 -6.16 -7.24
C GLU A 314 -22.44 -5.03 -7.92
N ILE A 315 -21.77 -4.31 -8.81
CA ILE A 315 -22.33 -3.18 -9.55
C ILE A 315 -22.15 -3.46 -11.04
N THR A 316 -23.26 -3.68 -11.73
CA THR A 316 -23.26 -3.98 -13.17
C THR A 316 -23.69 -2.75 -13.94
N PRO A 317 -22.84 -2.20 -14.82
CA PRO A 317 -23.22 -1.07 -15.65
C PRO A 317 -24.26 -1.46 -16.70
N GLU A 318 -25.09 -0.51 -17.13
CA GLU A 318 -25.76 -0.62 -18.42
C GLU A 318 -24.69 -0.56 -19.54
N LYS A 319 -24.89 -1.33 -20.62
CA LYS A 319 -23.82 -1.62 -21.60
C LYS A 319 -23.14 -0.34 -22.14
N GLY A 320 -21.85 -0.19 -21.84
CA GLY A 320 -20.98 0.84 -22.42
C GLY A 320 -20.94 2.16 -21.65
N GLU A 321 -21.55 2.23 -20.45
CA GLU A 321 -21.68 3.49 -19.72
C GLU A 321 -20.93 3.51 -18.38
N THR A 322 -20.45 4.70 -18.02
CA THR A 322 -20.04 5.04 -16.65
C THR A 322 -21.25 4.91 -15.74
N THR A 323 -21.13 4.16 -14.65
CA THR A 323 -22.20 4.00 -13.67
C THR A 323 -21.97 4.92 -12.47
N SER A 324 -22.97 5.72 -12.13
CA SER A 324 -22.97 6.49 -10.89
C SER A 324 -23.68 5.71 -9.78
N ILE A 325 -23.01 5.49 -8.65
CA ILE A 325 -23.66 4.99 -7.44
C ILE A 325 -23.58 6.03 -6.33
N ALA A 326 -24.69 6.26 -5.64
CA ALA A 326 -24.77 7.17 -4.50
C ALA A 326 -25.08 6.39 -3.24
N PHE A 327 -24.31 6.58 -2.18
CA PHE A 327 -24.54 5.95 -0.87
C PHE A 327 -24.22 6.91 0.26
N LYS A 328 -24.80 6.66 1.42
CA LYS A 328 -24.65 7.55 2.58
C LYS A 328 -23.95 6.83 3.72
N ILE A 329 -23.02 7.52 4.36
CA ILE A 329 -22.39 7.05 5.59
C ILE A 329 -23.05 7.71 6.80
N ARG A 330 -23.34 6.91 7.82
CA ARG A 330 -23.87 7.36 9.12
C ARG A 330 -23.09 6.72 10.25
N ARG A 331 -23.01 7.42 11.38
CA ARG A 331 -22.59 6.79 12.65
C ARG A 331 -23.77 6.02 13.24
N LYS A 332 -23.48 4.88 13.87
CA LYS A 332 -24.45 4.01 14.54
C LYS A 332 -25.14 4.69 15.71
#